data_AF-A0A957VP14-F1
#
_entry.id   AF-A0A957VP14-F1
#
_cell.length_a   1.000
_cell.length_b   1.000
_cell.length_c   1.000
_cell.angle_alpha   90.00
_cell.angle_beta   90.00
_cell.angle_gamma   90.00
#
_symmetry.space_group_name_H-M   'P 1'
#
loop_
_entity.id
_entity.type
_entity.pdbx_description
1 polymer ?
#
loop_
_entity_poly.entity_id
_entity_poly.type
_entity_poly.pdbx_seq_one_letter_code
_entity_poly.pdbx_strand_id
1 'polypeptide(L)'
;MAKREVGYVELIWTCPTCGARNPGPQTTCAGCGAPQPDDVKFELPAGADLIEDAAKIAQAKAGPDIHCGYCGARNRADAKVCRQCGADLSAGAARPTGAVVGAPGEVPVTEVICPNCGTANTSADAVCRACGTRLRATAPPAATPQPTPSTPARSGPNWMLLAFIAIAAVTIGAAVFGLARGMRTNDVAGTVADTRWVRRVMIEAPVPVQREAWRDQIPYGAAVGACTRDVRSYSPVPVAGAQEVCGTPYVVDTGTGFGRMEQDCEYAVLDQRCAYTTTEWRVIDTLVTEGSGFDLRWPAP
;
A
#
# COMPACT_ATOMS: atom_id res chain seq x y z
N MET A 1 6.37 8.13 12.71
CA MET A 1 4.94 8.31 13.04
C MET A 1 4.77 8.02 14.52
N ALA A 2 3.96 8.82 15.21
CA ALA A 2 3.63 8.56 16.61
C ALA A 2 2.57 7.45 16.65
N LYS A 3 2.80 6.41 17.47
CA LYS A 3 1.85 5.32 17.66
C LYS A 3 0.87 5.68 18.77
N ARG A 4 -0.42 5.71 18.45
CA ARG A 4 -1.50 5.93 19.41
C ARG A 4 -2.21 4.62 19.70
N GLU A 5 -2.30 4.25 20.98
CA GLU A 5 -3.18 3.15 21.42
C GLU A 5 -4.62 3.64 21.42
N VAL A 6 -5.48 3.00 20.61
CA VAL A 6 -6.92 3.27 20.57
C VAL A 6 -7.65 2.41 21.61
N GLY A 7 -7.21 1.17 21.78
CA GLY A 7 -7.76 0.25 22.77
C GLY A 7 -7.43 -1.21 22.46
N TYR A 8 -8.29 -2.13 22.89
CA TYR A 8 -8.12 -3.56 22.70
C TYR A 8 -9.38 -4.19 22.13
N VAL A 9 -9.21 -5.25 21.35
CA VAL A 9 -10.31 -6.04 20.76
C VAL A 9 -10.13 -7.51 21.05
N GLU A 10 -11.23 -8.26 21.09
CA GLU A 10 -11.17 -9.71 21.23
C GLU A 10 -10.94 -10.34 19.86
N LEU A 11 -9.86 -11.10 19.73
CA LEU A 11 -9.59 -11.85 18.51
C LEU A 11 -10.32 -13.19 18.56
N ILE A 12 -10.30 -13.91 17.46
CA ILE A 12 -10.81 -15.27 17.37
C ILE A 12 -9.74 -16.20 16.81
N TRP A 13 -9.95 -17.49 16.96
CA TRP A 13 -9.19 -18.52 16.25
C TRP A 13 -10.12 -19.60 15.74
N THR A 14 -9.79 -20.15 14.57
CA THR A 14 -10.54 -21.24 13.96
C THR A 14 -9.90 -22.58 14.33
N CYS A 15 -10.69 -23.48 14.93
CA CYS A 15 -10.19 -24.81 15.30
C CYS A 15 -9.90 -25.65 14.04
N PRO A 16 -8.66 -26.14 13.83
CA PRO A 16 -8.35 -26.91 12.62
C PRO A 16 -9.02 -28.28 12.60
N THR A 17 -9.42 -28.82 13.76
CA THR A 17 -10.04 -30.14 13.86
C THR A 17 -11.51 -30.13 13.41
N CYS A 18 -12.29 -29.10 13.77
CA CYS A 18 -13.73 -29.08 13.54
C CYS A 18 -14.26 -27.81 12.86
N GLY A 19 -13.40 -26.82 12.59
CA GLY A 19 -13.74 -25.55 11.95
C GLY A 19 -14.54 -24.57 12.83
N ALA A 20 -14.76 -24.88 14.11
CA ALA A 20 -15.44 -23.98 15.03
C ALA A 20 -14.59 -22.74 15.30
N ARG A 21 -15.22 -21.57 15.26
CA ARG A 21 -14.58 -20.30 15.67
C ARG A 21 -14.70 -20.15 17.19
N ASN A 22 -13.59 -19.82 17.82
CA ASN A 22 -13.49 -19.69 19.26
C ASN A 22 -12.90 -18.31 19.62
N PRO A 23 -13.33 -17.71 20.74
CA PRO A 23 -12.66 -16.56 21.31
C PRO A 23 -11.15 -16.79 21.47
N GLY A 24 -10.36 -15.78 21.13
CA GLY A 24 -8.90 -15.78 21.22
C GLY A 24 -8.38 -16.24 22.58
N PRO A 25 -8.90 -15.71 23.71
CA PRO A 25 -8.47 -16.10 25.05
C PRO A 25 -8.76 -17.56 25.41
N GLN A 26 -9.68 -18.22 24.69
CA GLN A 26 -9.96 -19.63 24.92
C GLN A 26 -8.84 -20.49 24.35
N THR A 27 -8.47 -21.50 25.13
CA THR A 27 -7.33 -22.40 24.87
C THR A 27 -7.79 -23.82 24.54
N THR A 28 -9.09 -24.06 24.54
CA THR A 28 -9.74 -25.29 24.15
C THR A 28 -10.89 -24.95 23.22
N CYS A 29 -11.12 -25.79 22.22
CA CYS A 29 -12.21 -25.61 21.27
C CYS A 29 -13.54 -25.89 21.97
N ALA A 30 -14.45 -24.92 21.98
CA ALA A 30 -15.78 -25.09 22.53
C ALA A 30 -16.69 -26.03 21.71
N GLY A 31 -16.27 -26.39 20.48
CA GLY A 31 -17.03 -27.28 19.60
C GLY A 31 -16.67 -28.77 19.75
N CYS A 32 -15.38 -29.10 19.88
CA CYS A 32 -14.92 -30.50 19.96
C CYS A 32 -14.05 -30.82 21.18
N GLY A 33 -13.77 -29.85 22.05
CA GLY A 33 -12.92 -30.02 23.23
C GLY A 33 -11.42 -30.12 22.93
N ALA A 34 -11.00 -30.16 21.66
CA ALA A 34 -9.59 -30.22 21.29
C ALA A 34 -8.80 -29.02 21.86
N PRO A 35 -7.57 -29.22 22.36
CA PRO A 35 -6.72 -28.11 22.78
C PRO A 35 -6.40 -27.21 21.58
N GLN A 36 -6.20 -25.93 21.85
CA GLN A 36 -5.72 -25.00 20.84
C GLN A 36 -4.28 -25.37 20.43
N PRO A 37 -3.98 -25.52 19.12
CA PRO A 37 -2.63 -25.76 18.64
C PRO A 37 -1.68 -24.58 18.90
N ASP A 38 -0.39 -24.87 18.99
CA ASP A 38 0.65 -23.88 19.27
C ASP A 38 0.79 -22.84 18.13
N ASP A 39 0.57 -23.25 16.89
CA ASP A 39 0.76 -22.46 15.68
C ASP A 39 -0.50 -21.72 15.19
N VAL A 40 -1.61 -21.81 15.93
CA VAL A 40 -2.85 -21.18 15.50
C VAL A 40 -2.68 -19.66 15.33
N LYS A 41 -3.22 -19.14 14.25
CA LYS A 41 -3.27 -17.69 13.99
C LYS A 41 -4.55 -17.12 14.58
N PHE A 42 -4.40 -15.98 15.26
CA PHE A 42 -5.54 -15.19 15.65
C PHE A 42 -6.00 -14.34 14.46
N GLU A 43 -7.31 -14.18 14.36
CA GLU A 43 -7.99 -13.47 13.29
C GLU A 43 -8.84 -12.36 13.92
N LEU A 44 -8.96 -11.23 13.24
CA LEU A 44 -9.88 -10.17 13.61
C LEU A 44 -11.31 -10.59 13.20
N PRO A 45 -12.28 -10.70 14.12
CA PRO A 45 -13.65 -11.00 13.73
C PRO A 45 -14.28 -9.83 12.97
N ALA A 46 -15.28 -10.13 12.13
CA ALA A 46 -16.11 -9.10 11.52
C ALA A 46 -16.86 -8.33 12.61
N GLY A 47 -16.90 -6.99 12.51
CA GLY A 47 -17.55 -6.15 13.53
C GLY A 47 -16.89 -6.20 14.91
N ALA A 48 -15.57 -6.35 14.99
CA ALA A 48 -14.85 -6.33 16.25
C ALA A 48 -14.98 -4.98 16.98
N ASP A 49 -15.65 -4.97 18.12
CA ASP A 49 -15.77 -3.79 18.99
C ASP A 49 -14.62 -3.67 20.00
N LEU A 50 -14.40 -2.44 20.47
CA LEU A 50 -13.46 -2.17 21.56
C LEU A 50 -13.96 -2.80 22.86
N ILE A 51 -13.05 -3.46 23.58
CA ILE A 51 -13.32 -4.05 24.88
C ILE A 51 -13.44 -2.95 25.93
N GLU A 52 -14.53 -2.96 26.68
CA GLU A 52 -14.74 -2.08 27.85
C GLU A 52 -14.39 -2.77 29.19
N ASP A 53 -14.34 -4.11 29.21
CA ASP A 53 -14.05 -4.90 30.41
C ASP A 53 -12.59 -4.75 30.87
N ALA A 54 -12.41 -4.18 32.07
CA ALA A 54 -11.09 -3.91 32.63
C ALA A 54 -10.24 -5.17 32.87
N ALA A 55 -10.84 -6.32 33.19
CA ALA A 55 -10.11 -7.57 33.42
C ALA A 55 -9.58 -8.16 32.10
N LYS A 56 -10.36 -8.07 31.02
CA LYS A 56 -9.90 -8.42 29.67
C LYS A 56 -8.79 -7.49 29.19
N ILE A 57 -8.91 -6.18 29.40
CA ILE A 57 -7.85 -5.21 29.07
C ILE A 57 -6.58 -5.52 29.88
N ALA A 58 -6.70 -5.79 31.17
CA ALA A 58 -5.56 -6.18 32.01
C ALA A 58 -4.89 -7.46 31.51
N GLN A 59 -5.68 -8.46 31.07
CA GLN A 59 -5.13 -9.67 30.46
C GLN A 59 -4.39 -9.37 29.15
N ALA A 60 -4.94 -8.54 28.27
CA ALA A 60 -4.28 -8.14 27.03
C ALA A 60 -2.95 -7.40 27.26
N LYS A 61 -2.84 -6.70 28.41
CA LYS A 61 -1.63 -5.99 28.85
C LYS A 61 -0.63 -6.87 29.64
N ALA A 62 -1.01 -8.10 30.00
CA ALA A 62 -0.18 -8.97 30.83
C ALA A 62 1.07 -9.53 30.12
N GLY A 63 1.14 -9.36 28.79
CA GLY A 63 2.19 -9.95 27.95
C GLY A 63 1.72 -11.25 27.28
N PRO A 64 2.50 -11.81 26.33
CA PRO A 64 2.11 -12.99 25.58
C PRO A 64 1.88 -14.21 26.45
N ASP A 65 0.87 -15.01 26.09
CA ASP A 65 0.64 -16.31 26.72
C ASP A 65 1.84 -17.25 26.50
N ILE A 66 2.04 -18.18 27.43
CA ILE A 66 3.17 -19.12 27.46
C ILE A 66 2.70 -20.52 27.07
N HIS A 67 3.34 -21.11 26.07
CA HIS A 67 3.21 -22.54 25.78
C HIS A 67 4.11 -23.33 26.72
N CYS A 68 3.52 -24.26 27.46
CA CYS A 68 4.25 -25.11 28.39
C CYS A 68 5.25 -25.99 27.62
N GLY A 69 6.54 -25.93 27.96
CA GLY A 69 7.57 -26.74 27.31
C GLY A 69 7.43 -28.25 27.54
N TYR A 70 6.64 -28.68 28.53
CA TYR A 70 6.42 -30.09 28.83
C TYR A 70 5.21 -30.68 28.10
N CYS A 71 4.05 -30.01 28.14
CA CYS A 71 2.80 -30.54 27.55
C CYS A 71 2.20 -29.69 26.42
N GLY A 72 2.85 -28.59 26.01
CA GLY A 72 2.38 -27.68 24.95
C GLY A 72 1.22 -26.76 25.35
N ALA A 73 0.54 -27.03 26.47
CA ALA A 73 -0.64 -26.25 26.86
C ALA A 73 -0.34 -24.76 26.99
N ARG A 74 -1.20 -23.93 26.40
CA ARG A 74 -1.16 -22.48 26.50
C ARG A 74 -1.61 -22.01 27.88
N ASN A 75 -0.86 -21.12 28.51
CA ASN A 75 -1.11 -20.56 29.84
C ASN A 75 -0.98 -19.03 29.79
N ARG A 76 -1.62 -18.33 30.73
CA ARG A 76 -1.49 -16.87 30.82
C ARG A 76 -0.05 -16.48 31.14
N ALA A 77 0.36 -15.30 30.69
CA ALA A 77 1.72 -14.80 30.91
C ALA A 77 2.11 -14.70 32.40
N ASP A 78 1.13 -14.46 33.28
CA ASP A 78 1.33 -14.34 34.72
C ASP A 78 1.33 -15.69 35.47
N ALA A 79 1.09 -16.80 34.78
CA ALA A 79 1.09 -18.12 35.39
C ALA A 79 2.52 -18.63 35.63
N LYS A 80 2.79 -19.10 36.86
CA LYS A 80 4.08 -19.74 37.22
C LYS A 80 4.09 -21.24 36.93
N VAL A 81 2.93 -21.86 36.98
CA VAL A 81 2.75 -23.32 36.87
C VAL A 81 1.70 -23.60 35.80
N CYS A 82 1.94 -24.64 35.00
CA CYS A 82 1.04 -25.07 33.95
C CYS A 82 -0.27 -25.59 34.56
N ARG A 83 -1.40 -24.99 34.17
CA ARG A 83 -2.74 -25.39 34.64
C ARG A 83 -3.21 -26.77 34.17
N GLN A 84 -2.44 -27.44 33.31
CA GLN A 84 -2.77 -28.77 32.78
C GLN A 84 -1.91 -29.89 33.38
N CYS A 85 -0.59 -29.70 33.47
CA CYS A 85 0.33 -30.75 33.91
C CYS A 85 1.10 -30.43 35.20
N GLY A 86 0.95 -29.23 35.76
CA GLY A 86 1.66 -28.82 36.98
C GLY A 86 3.15 -28.53 36.79
N ALA A 87 3.67 -28.60 35.56
CA ALA A 87 5.05 -28.26 35.26
C ALA A 87 5.31 -26.76 35.44
N ASP A 88 6.53 -26.41 35.83
CA ASP A 88 6.99 -25.03 35.91
C ASP A 88 7.01 -24.37 34.53
N LEU A 89 6.53 -23.13 34.43
CA LEU A 89 6.41 -22.41 33.15
C LEU A 89 7.63 -21.57 32.78
N SER A 90 8.68 -21.51 33.62
CA SER A 90 9.93 -20.81 33.28
C SER A 90 10.63 -21.42 32.06
N ALA A 91 10.42 -22.71 31.80
CA ALA A 91 10.88 -23.40 30.60
C ALA A 91 9.90 -23.31 29.41
N GLY A 92 8.80 -22.58 29.55
CA GLY A 92 7.82 -22.38 28.49
C GLY A 92 8.24 -21.33 27.46
N ALA A 93 7.68 -21.44 26.25
CA ALA A 93 7.91 -20.48 25.17
C ALA A 93 6.76 -19.47 25.11
N ALA A 94 7.08 -18.17 25.11
CA ALA A 94 6.09 -17.13 24.87
C ALA A 94 5.55 -17.20 23.44
N ARG A 95 4.24 -16.95 23.26
CA ARG A 95 3.63 -16.84 21.94
C ARG A 95 4.26 -15.70 21.13
N PRO A 96 4.36 -15.84 19.79
CA PRO A 96 4.68 -14.73 18.92
C PRO A 96 3.68 -13.58 19.10
N THR A 97 4.17 -12.35 19.01
CA THR A 97 3.37 -11.12 19.09
C THR A 97 3.78 -10.15 17.98
N GLY A 98 3.01 -9.09 17.79
CA GLY A 98 3.37 -8.01 16.87
C GLY A 98 2.88 -8.21 15.44
N ALA A 99 2.27 -9.35 15.12
CA ALA A 99 1.65 -9.58 13.83
C ALA A 99 0.40 -8.69 13.66
N VAL A 100 0.30 -7.96 12.55
CA VAL A 100 -0.91 -7.21 12.20
C VAL A 100 -1.96 -8.18 11.70
N VAL A 101 -3.13 -8.20 12.33
CA VAL A 101 -4.23 -9.13 12.00
C VAL A 101 -5.34 -8.51 11.14
N GLY A 102 -5.24 -7.21 10.84
CA GLY A 102 -6.13 -6.47 9.93
C GLY A 102 -6.56 -5.11 10.50
N ALA A 103 -7.27 -4.32 9.69
CA ALA A 103 -7.90 -3.08 10.15
C ALA A 103 -9.37 -3.32 10.58
N PRO A 104 -9.86 -2.65 11.62
CA PRO A 104 -11.27 -2.69 11.98
C PRO A 104 -12.15 -2.20 10.83
N GLY A 105 -13.28 -2.88 10.59
CA GLY A 105 -14.22 -2.52 9.53
C GLY A 105 -13.85 -3.00 8.12
N GLU A 106 -12.63 -3.53 7.90
CA GLU A 106 -12.28 -4.15 6.60
C GLU A 106 -12.91 -5.54 6.41
N VAL A 107 -13.19 -6.25 7.51
CA VAL A 107 -13.83 -7.57 7.43
C VAL A 107 -15.33 -7.39 7.28
N PRO A 108 -15.93 -7.64 6.10
CA PRO A 108 -17.35 -7.41 5.88
C PRO A 108 -18.19 -8.34 6.76
N VAL A 109 -19.23 -7.77 7.37
CA VAL A 109 -20.26 -8.54 8.07
C VAL A 109 -21.17 -9.16 7.01
N THR A 110 -21.06 -10.47 6.84
CA THR A 110 -21.84 -11.24 5.85
C THR A 110 -22.85 -12.13 6.55
N GLU A 111 -23.92 -12.48 5.84
CA GLU A 111 -24.93 -13.40 6.37
C GLU A 111 -24.41 -14.85 6.37
N VAL A 112 -24.66 -15.56 7.47
CA VAL A 112 -24.33 -16.97 7.67
C VAL A 112 -25.59 -17.73 8.10
N ILE A 113 -26.08 -18.60 7.23
CA ILE A 113 -27.24 -19.47 7.54
C ILE A 113 -26.79 -20.64 8.42
N CYS A 114 -27.46 -20.84 9.56
CA CYS A 114 -27.14 -21.93 10.47
C CYS A 114 -27.47 -23.29 9.81
N PRO A 115 -26.49 -24.22 9.68
CA PRO A 115 -26.73 -25.53 9.07
C PRO A 115 -27.61 -26.46 9.92
N ASN A 116 -27.80 -26.16 11.22
CA ASN A 116 -28.60 -26.99 12.12
C ASN A 116 -30.08 -26.60 12.16
N CYS A 117 -30.40 -25.30 12.16
CA CYS A 117 -31.77 -24.81 12.31
C CYS A 117 -32.24 -23.82 11.23
N GLY A 118 -31.39 -23.46 10.27
CA GLY A 118 -31.73 -22.54 9.17
C GLY A 118 -31.81 -21.06 9.54
N THR A 119 -31.62 -20.68 10.81
CA THR A 119 -31.65 -19.27 11.22
C THR A 119 -30.49 -18.50 10.60
N ALA A 120 -30.78 -17.32 10.03
CA ALA A 120 -29.75 -16.37 9.57
C ALA A 120 -29.02 -15.75 10.76
N ASN A 121 -27.69 -15.73 10.69
CA ASN A 121 -26.75 -15.09 11.62
C ASN A 121 -25.76 -14.25 10.80
N THR A 122 -24.79 -13.64 11.47
CA THR A 122 -23.75 -12.83 10.85
C THR A 122 -22.38 -13.50 10.95
N SER A 123 -21.42 -13.08 10.12
CA SER A 123 -20.01 -13.50 10.21
C SER A 123 -19.30 -12.97 11.47
N ALA A 124 -19.95 -12.17 12.31
CA ALA A 124 -19.49 -11.83 13.65
C ALA A 124 -19.87 -12.91 14.69
N ASP A 125 -20.94 -13.67 14.43
CA ASP A 125 -21.48 -14.64 15.37
C ASP A 125 -20.65 -15.93 15.41
N ALA A 126 -20.18 -16.32 16.61
CA ALA A 126 -19.53 -17.62 16.83
C ALA A 126 -20.55 -18.75 17.12
N VAL A 127 -21.78 -18.38 17.50
CA VAL A 127 -22.86 -19.29 17.90
C VAL A 127 -24.16 -18.83 17.25
N CYS A 128 -24.98 -19.77 16.81
CA CYS A 128 -26.30 -19.45 16.29
C CYS A 128 -27.18 -18.85 17.40
N ARG A 129 -27.74 -17.68 17.12
CA ARG A 129 -28.60 -16.93 18.04
C ARG A 129 -29.92 -17.62 18.42
N ALA A 130 -30.35 -18.62 17.65
CA ALA A 130 -31.61 -19.35 17.89
C ALA A 130 -31.41 -20.71 18.56
N CYS A 131 -30.53 -21.56 18.03
CA CYS A 131 -30.38 -22.94 18.50
C CYS A 131 -29.10 -23.20 19.30
N GLY A 132 -28.23 -22.20 19.47
CA GLY A 132 -26.99 -22.34 20.23
C GLY A 132 -25.90 -23.18 19.55
N THR A 133 -26.11 -23.63 18.30
CA THR A 133 -25.09 -24.40 17.56
C THR A 133 -23.94 -23.51 17.13
N ARG A 134 -22.70 -23.98 17.29
CA ARG A 134 -21.49 -23.27 16.86
C ARG A 134 -21.48 -23.08 15.34
N LEU A 135 -21.21 -21.86 14.90
CA LEU A 135 -21.04 -21.56 13.48
C LEU A 135 -19.59 -21.86 13.08
N ARG A 136 -19.42 -22.52 11.93
CA ARG A 136 -18.10 -22.82 11.37
C ARG A 136 -17.64 -21.65 10.51
N ALA A 137 -16.34 -21.41 10.46
CA ALA A 137 -15.77 -20.51 9.46
C ALA A 137 -16.08 -21.07 8.07
N THR A 138 -16.79 -20.32 7.24
CA THR A 138 -16.80 -20.56 5.80
C THR A 138 -15.39 -20.28 5.29
N ALA A 139 -14.73 -21.28 4.69
CA ALA A 139 -13.37 -21.14 4.21
C ALA A 139 -13.24 -19.91 3.27
N PRO A 140 -12.19 -19.09 3.41
CA PRO A 140 -11.89 -18.06 2.42
C PRO A 140 -11.76 -18.69 1.03
N PRO A 141 -12.17 -18.01 -0.06
CA PRO A 141 -11.89 -18.48 -1.40
C PRO A 141 -10.38 -18.68 -1.57
N ALA A 142 -9.97 -19.89 -1.97
CA ALA A 142 -8.57 -20.19 -2.23
C ALA A 142 -8.04 -19.24 -3.32
N ALA A 143 -6.97 -18.50 -2.99
CA ALA A 143 -6.26 -17.70 -3.98
C ALA A 143 -5.65 -18.63 -5.05
N THR A 144 -5.98 -18.39 -6.31
CA THR A 144 -5.47 -19.15 -7.45
C THR A 144 -3.96 -18.90 -7.64
N PRO A 145 -3.12 -19.95 -7.73
CA PRO A 145 -1.69 -19.78 -8.01
C PRO A 145 -1.46 -19.36 -9.47
N GLN A 146 -0.61 -18.34 -9.68
CA GLN A 146 -0.15 -17.95 -11.01
C GLN A 146 0.87 -18.95 -11.58
N PRO A 147 0.79 -19.32 -12.87
CA PRO A 147 1.74 -20.23 -13.49
C PRO A 147 3.08 -19.54 -13.79
N THR A 148 4.18 -20.21 -13.42
CA THR A 148 5.54 -19.85 -13.82
C THR A 148 5.83 -20.26 -15.27
N PRO A 149 6.53 -19.44 -16.07
CA PRO A 149 6.87 -19.78 -17.44
C PRO A 149 8.07 -20.73 -17.49
N SER A 150 7.93 -21.82 -18.24
CA SER A 150 9.00 -22.78 -18.54
C SER A 150 9.76 -22.37 -19.80
N THR A 151 11.09 -22.39 -19.73
CA THR A 151 11.98 -22.17 -20.89
C THR A 151 12.38 -23.52 -21.49
N PRO A 152 12.26 -23.76 -22.81
CA PRO A 152 12.77 -24.99 -23.40
C PRO A 152 14.25 -24.85 -23.78
N ALA A 153 15.02 -25.90 -23.46
CA ALA A 153 16.40 -26.10 -23.87
C ALA A 153 16.50 -26.55 -25.35
N ARG A 154 17.59 -26.16 -26.03
CA ARG A 154 17.90 -26.50 -27.43
C ARG A 154 19.04 -27.51 -27.48
N SER A 155 18.91 -28.56 -28.29
CA SER A 155 20.06 -29.36 -28.77
C SER A 155 19.77 -29.92 -30.17
N GLY A 156 20.77 -29.86 -31.07
CA GLY A 156 20.71 -30.45 -32.41
C GLY A 156 21.77 -29.88 -33.37
N PRO A 157 22.33 -30.68 -34.30
CA PRO A 157 23.76 -30.59 -34.63
C PRO A 157 24.13 -29.78 -35.88
N ASN A 158 25.43 -29.54 -35.94
CA ASN A 158 26.27 -28.64 -36.74
C ASN A 158 26.31 -28.92 -38.27
N TRP A 159 25.16 -29.02 -38.94
CA TRP A 159 25.06 -28.98 -40.42
C TRP A 159 24.32 -27.73 -40.90
N MET A 160 23.37 -27.24 -40.10
CA MET A 160 22.73 -25.95 -40.33
C MET A 160 23.75 -24.81 -40.30
N LEU A 161 24.85 -24.89 -39.52
CA LEU A 161 25.86 -23.83 -39.45
C LEU A 161 26.60 -23.64 -40.78
N LEU A 162 26.93 -24.71 -41.51
CA LEU A 162 27.61 -24.60 -42.82
C LEU A 162 26.66 -24.12 -43.93
N ALA A 163 25.40 -24.57 -43.91
CA ALA A 163 24.36 -24.02 -44.78
C ALA A 163 24.06 -22.55 -44.45
N PHE A 164 24.02 -22.18 -43.17
CA PHE A 164 23.88 -20.80 -42.72
C PHE A 164 25.08 -19.95 -43.08
N ILE A 165 26.32 -20.46 -43.08
CA ILE A 165 27.51 -19.68 -43.48
C ILE A 165 27.50 -19.43 -45.00
N ALA A 166 27.13 -20.42 -45.82
CA ALA A 166 27.02 -20.22 -47.27
C ALA A 166 25.87 -19.28 -47.62
N ILE A 167 24.70 -19.46 -46.99
CA ILE A 167 23.56 -18.55 -47.14
C ILE A 167 23.92 -17.17 -46.57
N ALA A 168 24.61 -17.07 -45.44
CA ALA A 168 25.08 -15.81 -44.87
C ALA A 168 26.09 -15.12 -45.77
N ALA A 169 27.02 -15.83 -46.42
CA ALA A 169 27.96 -15.22 -47.36
C ALA A 169 27.23 -14.70 -48.62
N VAL A 170 26.21 -15.42 -49.11
CA VAL A 170 25.38 -14.97 -50.23
C VAL A 170 24.45 -13.82 -49.82
N THR A 171 23.84 -13.87 -48.64
CA THR A 171 22.97 -12.79 -48.15
C THR A 171 23.76 -11.57 -47.71
N ILE A 172 24.95 -11.72 -47.15
CA ILE A 172 25.88 -10.61 -46.87
C ILE A 172 26.42 -10.06 -48.19
N GLY A 173 26.78 -10.90 -49.17
CA GLY A 173 27.18 -10.44 -50.51
C GLY A 173 26.06 -9.68 -51.22
N ALA A 174 24.82 -10.20 -51.16
CA ALA A 174 23.64 -9.54 -51.70
C ALA A 174 23.24 -8.29 -50.90
N ALA A 175 23.43 -8.29 -49.58
CA ALA A 175 23.19 -7.13 -48.72
C ALA A 175 24.24 -6.06 -48.91
N VAL A 176 25.53 -6.41 -49.06
CA VAL A 176 26.63 -5.48 -49.36
C VAL A 176 26.50 -4.95 -50.78
N PHE A 177 26.10 -5.78 -51.76
CA PHE A 177 25.81 -5.31 -53.12
C PHE A 177 24.55 -4.43 -53.16
N GLY A 178 23.50 -4.80 -52.40
CA GLY A 178 22.29 -4.01 -52.21
C GLY A 178 22.55 -2.70 -51.48
N LEU A 179 23.39 -2.68 -50.46
CA LEU A 179 23.87 -1.49 -49.75
C LEU A 179 24.76 -0.64 -50.66
N ALA A 180 25.73 -1.22 -51.36
CA ALA A 180 26.58 -0.49 -52.31
C ALA A 180 25.76 0.10 -53.47
N ARG A 181 24.66 -0.55 -53.87
CA ARG A 181 23.74 -0.04 -54.89
C ARG A 181 22.69 0.94 -54.32
N GLY A 182 22.28 0.77 -53.07
CA GLY A 182 21.36 1.68 -52.34
C GLY A 182 22.05 2.93 -51.79
N MET A 183 23.38 2.87 -51.60
CA MET A 183 24.25 4.01 -51.34
C MET A 183 24.71 4.70 -52.63
N ARG A 184 24.28 4.24 -53.82
CA ARG A 184 24.42 5.05 -55.04
C ARG A 184 23.46 6.23 -54.91
N THR A 185 24.04 7.37 -54.58
CA THR A 185 23.37 8.65 -54.69
C THR A 185 23.18 8.92 -56.17
N ASN A 186 21.92 9.05 -56.60
CA ASN A 186 21.63 9.67 -57.89
C ASN A 186 21.68 11.18 -57.66
N ASP A 187 22.43 11.91 -58.48
CA ASP A 187 22.44 13.37 -58.43
C ASP A 187 21.08 13.88 -58.89
N VAL A 188 20.21 14.18 -57.93
CA VAL A 188 18.93 14.84 -58.19
C VAL A 188 19.21 16.35 -58.22
N ALA A 189 19.32 16.90 -59.42
CA ALA A 189 19.37 18.34 -59.61
C ALA A 189 17.98 18.93 -59.31
N GLY A 190 17.76 19.33 -58.05
CA GLY A 190 16.58 20.08 -57.63
C GLY A 190 16.82 21.58 -57.77
N THR A 191 15.88 22.30 -58.36
CA THR A 191 15.85 23.77 -58.31
C THR A 191 14.89 24.20 -57.21
N VAL A 192 15.29 25.18 -56.38
CA VAL A 192 14.38 25.76 -55.37
C VAL A 192 13.20 26.42 -56.07
N ALA A 193 12.01 25.86 -55.92
CA ALA A 193 10.80 26.35 -56.58
C ALA A 193 10.22 27.59 -55.87
N ASP A 194 10.27 27.62 -54.53
CA ASP A 194 9.86 28.73 -53.68
C ASP A 194 10.62 28.63 -52.35
N THR A 195 10.83 29.77 -51.69
CA THR A 195 11.39 29.83 -50.33
C THR A 195 10.38 30.54 -49.46
N ARG A 196 10.10 30.03 -48.26
CA ARG A 196 9.21 30.68 -47.30
C ARG A 196 9.90 30.84 -45.96
N TRP A 197 9.66 31.97 -45.31
CA TRP A 197 10.21 32.25 -44.00
C TRP A 197 9.12 32.77 -43.07
N VAL A 198 9.30 32.50 -41.78
CA VAL A 198 8.49 33.05 -40.70
C VAL A 198 9.43 33.55 -39.62
N ARG A 199 9.27 34.81 -39.23
CA ARG A 199 10.00 35.41 -38.11
C ARG A 199 9.02 35.76 -37.00
N ARG A 200 9.39 35.38 -35.76
CA ARG A 200 8.65 35.70 -34.54
C ARG A 200 9.54 36.50 -33.61
N VAL A 201 9.02 37.63 -33.12
CA VAL A 201 9.69 38.48 -32.12
C VAL A 201 8.77 38.57 -30.91
N MET A 202 9.23 38.04 -29.78
CA MET A 202 8.52 38.12 -28.51
C MET A 202 8.81 39.48 -27.86
N ILE A 203 7.76 40.25 -27.60
CA ILE A 203 7.86 41.53 -26.89
C ILE A 203 7.59 41.26 -25.42
N GLU A 204 8.60 41.47 -24.59
CA GLU A 204 8.49 41.29 -23.15
C GLU A 204 8.31 42.63 -22.44
N ALA A 205 7.45 42.66 -21.42
CA ALA A 205 7.27 43.80 -20.54
C ALA A 205 7.10 43.35 -19.08
N PRO A 206 7.49 44.20 -18.11
CA PRO A 206 7.21 43.96 -16.69
C PRO A 206 5.71 44.09 -16.44
N VAL A 207 5.06 43.01 -16.06
CA VAL A 207 3.61 42.99 -15.74
C VAL A 207 3.37 42.46 -14.33
N PRO A 208 2.30 42.91 -13.65
CA PRO A 208 1.92 42.35 -12.35
C PRO A 208 1.43 40.91 -12.54
N VAL A 209 2.07 39.98 -11.85
CA VAL A 209 1.71 38.56 -11.83
C VAL A 209 1.36 38.15 -10.41
N GLN A 210 0.24 37.46 -10.26
CA GLN A 210 -0.16 36.86 -8.99
C GLN A 210 0.47 35.48 -8.83
N ARG A 211 1.04 35.23 -7.65
CA ARG A 211 1.73 34.00 -7.24
C ARG A 211 1.28 33.60 -5.84
N GLU A 212 1.69 32.43 -5.40
CA GLU A 212 1.51 31.97 -4.03
C GLU A 212 2.82 31.44 -3.47
N ALA A 213 3.10 31.75 -2.21
CA ALA A 213 4.22 31.19 -1.47
C ALA A 213 3.90 31.17 0.02
N TRP A 214 4.76 30.48 0.79
CA TRP A 214 4.78 30.65 2.24
C TRP A 214 5.16 32.08 2.58
N ARG A 215 4.55 32.64 3.64
CA ARG A 215 4.72 34.06 4.01
C ARG A 215 6.18 34.48 4.18
N ASP A 216 7.03 33.58 4.69
CA ASP A 216 8.46 33.77 4.88
C ASP A 216 9.29 33.67 3.58
N GLN A 217 8.69 33.20 2.49
CA GLN A 217 9.32 33.02 1.17
C GLN A 217 8.87 34.06 0.13
N ILE A 218 7.97 34.98 0.51
CA ILE A 218 7.50 36.01 -0.40
C ILE A 218 8.63 37.03 -0.65
N PRO A 219 8.97 37.34 -1.91
CA PRO A 219 10.00 38.31 -2.24
C PRO A 219 9.74 39.69 -1.62
N TYR A 220 10.82 40.36 -1.20
CA TYR A 220 10.73 41.73 -0.71
C TYR A 220 10.14 42.66 -1.78
N GLY A 221 9.21 43.52 -1.39
CA GLY A 221 8.54 44.46 -2.29
C GLY A 221 7.32 43.90 -3.04
N ALA A 222 7.01 42.61 -2.91
CA ALA A 222 5.77 42.05 -3.41
C ALA A 222 4.55 42.50 -2.58
N ALA A 223 3.41 42.73 -3.25
CA ALA A 223 2.15 43.06 -2.58
C ALA A 223 1.48 41.78 -2.08
N VAL A 224 1.48 41.55 -0.76
CA VAL A 224 0.84 40.39 -0.12
C VAL A 224 -0.68 40.56 -0.09
N GLY A 225 -1.40 39.56 -0.60
CA GLY A 225 -2.86 39.47 -0.60
C GLY A 225 -3.39 38.59 0.53
N ALA A 226 -4.46 37.82 0.25
CA ALA A 226 -5.07 36.92 1.21
C ALA A 226 -4.13 35.75 1.59
N CYS A 227 -4.19 35.34 2.87
CA CYS A 227 -3.44 34.21 3.41
C CYS A 227 -4.39 33.15 3.96
N THR A 228 -4.06 31.88 3.75
CA THR A 228 -4.71 30.73 4.37
C THR A 228 -3.69 29.93 5.21
N ARG A 229 -4.20 29.16 6.16
CA ARG A 229 -3.39 28.20 6.92
C ARG A 229 -3.36 26.88 6.17
N ASP A 230 -2.22 26.54 5.61
CA ASP A 230 -2.02 25.33 4.82
C ASP A 230 -0.94 24.44 5.45
N VAL A 231 -0.95 23.15 5.11
CA VAL A 231 0.04 22.18 5.61
C VAL A 231 1.39 22.44 4.94
N ARG A 232 2.38 22.87 5.72
CA ARG A 232 3.75 23.11 5.26
C ARG A 232 4.60 21.85 5.31
N SER A 233 4.41 21.05 6.36
CA SER A 233 5.17 19.82 6.57
C SER A 233 4.44 18.90 7.55
N TYR A 234 4.91 17.66 7.64
CA TYR A 234 4.47 16.70 8.65
C TYR A 234 5.62 16.42 9.63
N SER A 235 5.27 16.26 10.89
CA SER A 235 6.20 15.87 11.95
C SER A 235 5.81 14.49 12.53
N PRO A 236 6.77 13.59 12.77
CA PRO A 236 6.50 12.32 13.45
C PRO A 236 6.32 12.48 14.97
N VAL A 237 6.56 13.67 15.52
CA VAL A 237 6.43 14.00 16.94
C VAL A 237 5.52 15.23 17.13
N PRO A 238 4.84 15.37 18.29
CA PRO A 238 3.94 16.51 18.52
C PRO A 238 4.67 17.85 18.39
N VAL A 239 4.06 18.79 17.65
CA VAL A 239 4.55 20.17 17.49
C VAL A 239 3.44 21.14 17.91
N ALA A 240 3.80 22.19 18.65
CA ALA A 240 2.84 23.19 19.10
C ALA A 240 2.12 23.85 17.92
N GLY A 241 0.78 23.89 17.96
CA GLY A 241 -0.05 24.46 16.90
C GLY A 241 -0.18 23.61 15.62
N ALA A 242 0.41 22.41 15.60
CA ALA A 242 0.17 21.42 14.55
C ALA A 242 -1.15 20.68 14.79
N GLN A 243 -1.76 20.21 13.70
CA GLN A 243 -2.95 19.38 13.76
C GLN A 243 -2.54 17.90 13.74
N GLU A 244 -3.02 17.12 14.70
CA GLU A 244 -2.84 15.67 14.67
C GLU A 244 -3.73 15.04 13.60
N VAL A 245 -3.13 14.26 12.71
CA VAL A 245 -3.80 13.54 11.63
C VAL A 245 -3.40 12.07 11.73
N CYS A 246 -4.38 11.20 11.90
CA CYS A 246 -4.14 9.77 12.09
C CYS A 246 -4.68 8.96 10.91
N GLY A 247 -3.95 7.89 10.55
CA GLY A 247 -4.34 6.94 9.49
C GLY A 247 -5.44 5.97 9.94
N THR A 248 -5.70 4.92 9.16
CA THR A 248 -6.65 3.86 9.55
C THR A 248 -6.10 3.08 10.75
N PRO A 249 -6.88 2.83 11.82
CA PRO A 249 -6.45 1.95 12.91
C PRO A 249 -6.18 0.53 12.40
N TYR A 250 -5.23 -0.16 13.02
CA TYR A 250 -4.93 -1.56 12.75
C TYR A 250 -4.79 -2.33 14.06
N VAL A 251 -5.04 -3.64 14.01
CA VAL A 251 -5.00 -4.50 15.19
C VAL A 251 -3.73 -5.34 15.16
N VAL A 252 -3.00 -5.31 16.26
CA VAL A 252 -1.75 -6.06 16.47
C VAL A 252 -2.01 -7.19 17.46
N ASP A 253 -1.63 -8.41 17.11
CA ASP A 253 -1.71 -9.57 18.00
C ASP A 253 -0.78 -9.41 19.21
N THR A 254 -1.36 -9.46 20.41
CA THR A 254 -0.63 -9.37 21.68
C THR A 254 -0.13 -10.73 22.19
N GLY A 255 -0.49 -11.83 21.50
CA GLY A 255 -0.17 -13.20 21.90
C GLY A 255 -1.08 -13.74 23.01
N THR A 256 -2.07 -12.98 23.48
CA THR A 256 -3.01 -13.42 24.54
C THR A 256 -4.37 -13.87 23.99
N GLY A 257 -4.57 -13.77 22.67
CA GLY A 257 -5.89 -13.85 22.04
C GLY A 257 -6.67 -12.54 22.07
N PHE A 258 -6.06 -11.45 22.54
CA PHE A 258 -6.55 -10.09 22.36
C PHE A 258 -5.65 -9.35 21.37
N GLY A 259 -6.24 -8.40 20.64
CA GLY A 259 -5.52 -7.52 19.74
C GLY A 259 -5.41 -6.14 20.35
N ARG A 260 -4.24 -5.50 20.24
CA ARG A 260 -4.09 -4.08 20.56
C ARG A 260 -4.39 -3.28 19.31
N MET A 261 -5.39 -2.41 19.39
CA MET A 261 -5.73 -1.50 18.31
C MET A 261 -4.82 -0.28 18.39
N GLU A 262 -3.94 -0.15 17.41
CA GLU A 262 -3.01 0.95 17.24
C GLU A 262 -3.41 1.80 16.03
N GLN A 263 -3.01 3.07 16.05
CA GLN A 263 -3.18 3.98 14.94
C GLN A 263 -1.90 4.80 14.78
N ASP A 264 -1.41 4.91 13.55
CA ASP A 264 -0.24 5.74 13.25
C ASP A 264 -0.70 7.17 12.97
N CYS A 265 -0.14 8.12 13.73
CA CYS A 265 -0.45 9.54 13.64
C CYS A 265 0.78 10.36 13.22
N GLU A 266 0.51 11.43 12.48
CA GLU A 266 1.47 12.48 12.13
C GLU A 266 0.89 13.85 12.50
N TYR A 267 1.78 14.81 12.73
CA TYR A 267 1.39 16.17 13.10
C TYR A 267 1.59 17.09 11.90
N ALA A 268 0.49 17.51 11.29
CA ALA A 268 0.48 18.46 10.18
C ALA A 268 0.83 19.87 10.70
N VAL A 269 2.05 20.32 10.41
CA VAL A 269 2.54 21.65 10.78
C VAL A 269 1.98 22.66 9.79
N LEU A 270 1.08 23.50 10.29
CA LEU A 270 0.38 24.50 9.51
C LEU A 270 1.15 25.83 9.50
N ASP A 271 1.20 26.48 8.34
CA ASP A 271 1.80 27.81 8.18
C ASP A 271 0.97 28.68 7.22
N GLN A 272 1.29 29.97 7.15
CA GLN A 272 0.60 30.94 6.30
C GLN A 272 1.09 30.81 4.85
N ARG A 273 0.22 30.32 3.99
CA ARG A 273 0.39 30.41 2.53
C ARG A 273 -0.40 31.62 2.04
N CYS A 274 0.28 32.55 1.37
CA CYS A 274 -0.36 33.78 0.91
C CYS A 274 -0.25 33.92 -0.60
N ALA A 275 -1.31 34.44 -1.21
CA ALA A 275 -1.22 35.02 -2.54
C ALA A 275 -0.41 36.32 -2.46
N TYR A 276 0.40 36.60 -3.47
CA TYR A 276 1.12 37.86 -3.61
C TYR A 276 1.22 38.28 -5.07
N THR A 277 1.31 39.59 -5.30
CA THR A 277 1.53 40.16 -6.63
C THR A 277 2.93 40.71 -6.71
N THR A 278 3.69 40.29 -7.72
CA THR A 278 5.03 40.80 -8.01
C THR A 278 5.15 41.12 -9.49
N THR A 279 6.10 41.99 -9.84
CA THR A 279 6.40 42.33 -11.23
C THR A 279 7.35 41.29 -11.81
N GLU A 280 6.96 40.64 -12.90
CA GLU A 280 7.82 39.72 -13.64
C GLU A 280 7.83 40.10 -15.13
N TRP A 281 8.94 39.83 -15.82
CA TRP A 281 8.98 39.93 -17.28
C TRP A 281 8.12 38.83 -17.88
N ARG A 282 7.21 39.23 -18.78
CA ARG A 282 6.38 38.32 -19.57
C ARG A 282 6.30 38.81 -21.00
N VAL A 283 6.18 37.85 -21.91
CA VAL A 283 5.80 38.12 -23.29
C VAL A 283 4.37 38.67 -23.27
N ILE A 284 4.22 39.95 -23.58
CA ILE A 284 2.92 40.61 -23.70
C ILE A 284 2.37 40.58 -25.12
N ASP A 285 3.27 40.42 -26.09
CA ASP A 285 2.92 40.36 -27.50
C ASP A 285 3.95 39.52 -28.27
N THR A 286 3.53 38.95 -29.39
CA THR A 286 4.41 38.23 -30.32
C THR A 286 4.15 38.72 -31.73
N LEU A 287 5.07 39.54 -32.24
CA LEU A 287 4.99 40.03 -33.59
C LEU A 287 5.44 38.94 -34.56
N VAL A 288 4.61 38.64 -35.56
CA VAL A 288 4.89 37.63 -36.58
C VAL A 288 4.95 38.29 -37.94
N THR A 289 5.94 37.92 -38.74
CA THR A 289 5.96 38.26 -40.16
C THR A 289 6.41 37.06 -40.95
N GLU A 290 5.74 36.86 -42.06
CA GLU A 290 5.95 35.75 -42.96
C GLU A 290 6.03 36.25 -44.40
N GLY A 291 6.81 35.57 -45.22
CA GLY A 291 7.08 36.00 -46.59
C GLY A 291 7.71 34.90 -47.41
N SER A 292 7.80 35.15 -48.71
CA SER A 292 8.49 34.29 -49.66
C SER A 292 9.79 34.92 -50.18
N GLY A 293 10.65 34.11 -50.78
CA GLY A 293 11.97 34.51 -51.23
C GLY A 293 12.95 34.76 -50.08
N PHE A 294 13.95 35.62 -50.34
CA PHE A 294 15.08 35.87 -49.42
C PHE A 294 15.07 37.26 -48.76
N ASP A 295 14.04 38.07 -49.01
CA ASP A 295 13.88 39.38 -48.40
C ASP A 295 13.31 39.27 -46.98
N LEU A 296 14.19 38.93 -46.03
CA LEU A 296 13.86 38.85 -44.61
C LEU A 296 13.51 40.25 -44.06
N ARG A 297 12.32 40.39 -43.46
CA ARG A 297 11.85 41.64 -42.87
C ARG A 297 11.63 41.50 -41.37
N TRP A 298 11.73 42.63 -40.67
CA TRP A 298 11.32 42.72 -39.28
C TRP A 298 9.81 42.92 -39.19
N PRO A 299 9.14 42.30 -38.20
CA PRO A 299 7.76 42.64 -37.89
C PRO A 299 7.60 44.11 -37.52
N ALA A 300 6.54 44.74 -38.04
CA ALA A 300 6.16 46.08 -37.63
C ALA A 300 5.50 46.04 -36.24
N PRO A 301 5.78 47.03 -35.36
CA PRO A 301 5.15 47.15 -34.05
C PRO A 301 3.70 47.63 -34.12
#